data_AF-A0AAU4E093-F1
#
_entry.id   AF-A0AAU4E093-F1
#
_cell.length_a   1.000
_cell.length_b   1.000
_cell.length_c   1.000
_cell.angle_alpha   90.00
_cell.angle_beta   90.00
_cell.angle_gamma   90.00
#
_symmetry.space_group_name_H-M   'P 1'
#
loop_
_entity.id
_entity.type
_entity.pdbx_description
1 polymer ?
#
loop_
_entity_poly.entity_id
_entity_poly.type
_entity_poly.pdbx_seq_one_letter_code
_entity_poly.pdbx_strand_id
1 'polypeptide(L)'
;MDIEPEHAVEAALDPRRLVGRDPSSRTGESIRVVGHSTGMGRLLTVVLLPDRHPPDGVWQVATAWPADKRVRQVYQGLWEVP
;
A
#
# COMPACT_ATOMS: atom_id res chain seq x y z
N MET A 1 -5.44 -12.46 12.89
CA MET A 1 -4.24 -11.62 13.07
C MET A 1 -4.63 -10.27 12.56
N ASP A 2 -4.59 -9.29 13.44
CA ASP A 2 -5.15 -7.98 13.19
C ASP A 2 -4.08 -7.07 12.59
N ILE A 3 -4.50 -6.20 11.68
CA ILE A 3 -3.62 -5.22 11.06
C ILE A 3 -3.79 -3.93 11.85
N GLU A 4 -2.84 -3.63 12.72
CA GLU A 4 -2.80 -2.35 13.42
C GLU A 4 -2.35 -1.22 12.48
N PRO A 5 -2.74 0.04 12.75
CA PRO A 5 -2.43 1.18 11.87
C PRO A 5 -0.95 1.32 11.50
N GLU A 6 -0.03 1.08 12.44
CA GLU A 6 1.41 1.12 12.25
C GLU A 6 1.88 0.16 11.14
N HIS A 7 1.30 -1.03 11.04
CA HIS A 7 1.66 -1.99 10.00
C HIS A 7 1.28 -1.49 8.61
N ALA A 8 0.13 -0.82 8.49
CA ALA A 8 -0.29 -0.21 7.23
C ALA A 8 0.62 0.98 6.87
N VAL A 9 1.06 1.77 7.85
CA VAL A 9 2.01 2.87 7.65
C VAL A 9 3.38 2.35 7.23
N GLU A 10 3.91 1.29 7.87
CA GLU A 10 5.16 0.65 7.46
C GLU A 10 5.11 0.19 6.00
N ALA A 11 4.05 -0.52 5.61
CA ALA A 11 3.87 -0.96 4.23
C ALA A 11 3.71 0.22 3.26
N ALA A 12 3.03 1.30 3.68
CA ALA A 12 2.85 2.51 2.88
C ALA A 12 4.15 3.31 2.70
N LEU A 13 5.10 3.20 3.63
CA LEU A 13 6.37 3.90 3.63
C LEU A 13 7.55 3.03 3.18
N ASP A 14 7.30 1.75 2.89
CA ASP A 14 8.32 0.85 2.34
C ASP A 14 9.02 1.51 1.14
N PRO A 15 10.36 1.64 1.17
CA PRO A 15 11.14 2.23 0.07
C PRO A 15 10.93 1.53 -1.28
N ARG A 16 10.55 0.25 -1.27
CA ARG A 16 10.33 -0.57 -2.47
C ARG A 16 8.86 -0.75 -2.82
N ARG A 17 7.97 0.02 -2.18
CA ARG A 17 6.53 -0.12 -2.38
C ARG A 17 6.14 0.04 -3.85
N LEU A 18 5.16 -0.75 -4.26
CA LEU A 18 4.41 -0.51 -5.50
C LEU A 18 3.36 0.56 -5.22
N VAL A 19 3.19 1.52 -6.13
CA VAL A 19 2.13 2.54 -6.04
C VAL A 19 1.37 2.56 -7.34
N GLY A 20 0.03 2.52 -7.26
CA GLY A 20 -0.84 2.65 -8.41
C GLY A 20 -2.17 3.30 -8.02
N ARG A 21 -2.97 3.66 -9.01
CA ARG A 21 -4.36 4.06 -8.77
C ARG A 21 -5.13 2.88 -8.19
N ASP A 22 -6.01 3.16 -7.23
CA ASP A 22 -6.89 2.13 -6.73
C ASP A 22 -7.99 1.84 -7.78
N PRO A 23 -8.13 0.60 -8.28
CA PRO A 23 -9.10 0.28 -9.32
C PRO A 23 -10.55 0.41 -8.84
N SER A 24 -10.79 0.39 -7.52
CA SER A 24 -12.10 0.62 -6.91
C SER A 24 -12.42 2.11 -6.69
N SER A 25 -11.49 3.02 -7.00
CA SER A 25 -11.71 4.45 -6.84
C SER A 25 -12.80 4.98 -7.75
N ARG A 26 -13.85 5.57 -7.20
CA ARG A 26 -14.89 6.27 -7.99
C ARG A 26 -14.47 7.69 -8.38
N THR A 27 -13.73 8.37 -7.51
CA THR A 27 -13.21 9.73 -7.76
C THR A 27 -11.90 9.71 -8.54
N GLY A 28 -11.21 8.57 -8.58
CA GLY A 28 -9.89 8.43 -9.20
C GLY A 28 -8.74 8.95 -8.33
N GLU A 29 -9.03 9.38 -7.10
CA GLU A 29 -8.05 10.01 -6.21
C GLU A 29 -7.44 9.05 -5.20
N SER A 30 -8.07 7.89 -4.97
CA SER A 30 -7.50 6.88 -4.08
C SER A 30 -6.36 6.12 -4.78
N ILE A 31 -5.32 5.84 -4.00
CA ILE A 31 -4.17 5.06 -4.47
C ILE A 31 -4.07 3.77 -3.69
N ARG A 32 -3.51 2.75 -4.35
CA ARG A 32 -3.20 1.47 -3.75
C ARG A 32 -1.68 1.33 -3.66
N VAL A 33 -1.22 1.03 -2.47
CA VAL A 33 0.17 0.78 -2.16
C VAL A 33 0.35 -0.68 -1.79
N VAL A 34 1.43 -1.30 -2.25
CA VAL A 34 1.85 -2.61 -1.79
C VAL A 34 3.27 -2.50 -1.26
N GLY A 35 3.48 -2.83 0.01
CA GLY A 35 4.79 -2.78 0.63
C GLY A 35 4.92 -3.72 1.82
N HIS A 36 6.14 -3.88 2.29
CA HIS A 36 6.50 -4.75 3.40
C HIS A 36 6.28 -4.04 4.74
N SER A 37 5.45 -4.64 5.60
CA SER A 37 5.38 -4.28 7.02
C SER A 37 6.39 -5.09 7.80
N THR A 38 7.32 -4.41 8.47
CA THR A 38 8.34 -5.01 9.33
C THR A 38 7.74 -5.63 10.58
N GLY A 39 6.83 -4.94 11.27
CA GLY A 39 6.15 -5.46 12.45
C GLY A 39 5.33 -6.72 12.18
N MET A 40 4.76 -6.85 10.97
CA MET A 40 3.97 -8.01 10.58
C MET A 40 4.73 -9.05 9.73
N GLY A 41 5.98 -8.74 9.36
CA GLY A 41 6.85 -9.61 8.55
C GLY A 41 6.27 -10.02 7.20
N ARG A 42 5.45 -9.17 6.56
CA ARG A 42 4.77 -9.52 5.31
C ARG A 42 4.36 -8.33 4.46
N LEU A 43 4.08 -8.62 3.19
CA LEU A 43 3.51 -7.65 2.25
C LEU A 43 2.03 -7.39 2.54
N LEU A 44 1.68 -6.11 2.63
CA LEU A 44 0.31 -5.62 2.74
C LEU A 44 -0.06 -4.82 1.50
N THR A 45 -1.33 -4.88 1.15
CA THR A 45 -1.98 -3.93 0.24
C THR A 45 -2.69 -2.90 1.10
N VAL A 46 -2.43 -1.62 0.85
CA VAL A 46 -2.95 -0.49 1.61
C VAL A 46 -3.66 0.44 0.64
N VAL A 47 -4.89 0.84 0.95
CA VAL A 47 -5.61 1.88 0.20
C VAL A 47 -5.45 3.20 0.94
N LEU A 48 -4.94 4.19 0.23
CA LEU A 48 -4.78 5.55 0.73
C LEU A 48 -5.80 6.47 0.07
N LEU A 49 -6.43 7.32 0.89
CA LEU A 49 -7.28 8.42 0.45
C LEU A 49 -6.55 9.73 0.67
N PRO A 50 -6.68 10.72 -0.22
CA PRO A 50 -6.19 12.06 0.08
C PRO A 50 -7.02 12.64 1.24
N ASP A 51 -6.37 13.38 2.13
CA ASP A 51 -7.04 14.04 3.25
C ASP A 51 -8.04 15.12 2.79
N ARG A 52 -7.75 15.75 1.65
CA ARG A 52 -8.56 16.82 1.05
C ARG A 52 -8.52 16.80 -0.47
N HIS A 53 -9.50 17.49 -1.06
CA HIS A 53 -9.57 17.76 -2.50
C HIS A 53 -9.30 19.26 -2.79
N PRO A 54 -8.38 19.59 -3.74
CA PRO A 54 -7.48 18.68 -4.43
C PRO A 54 -6.41 18.09 -3.49
N PRO A 55 -5.79 16.93 -3.82
CA PRO A 55 -4.76 16.33 -2.99
C PRO A 55 -3.56 17.27 -2.79
N ASP A 56 -3.15 17.43 -1.54
CA ASP A 56 -2.04 18.30 -1.11
C ASP A 56 -0.79 17.52 -0.67
N GLY A 57 -0.83 16.19 -0.78
CA GLY A 57 0.24 15.29 -0.35
C GLY A 57 0.01 14.64 1.01
N VAL A 58 -1.06 14.96 1.74
CA VAL A 58 -1.46 14.24 2.96
C VAL A 58 -2.40 13.10 2.60
N TRP A 59 -2.06 11.89 3.09
CA TRP A 59 -2.77 10.66 2.79
C TRP A 59 -3.19 9.94 4.06
N GLN A 60 -4.42 9.47 4.10
CA GLN A 60 -4.96 8.64 5.19
C GLN A 60 -5.07 7.19 4.74
N VAL A 61 -4.75 6.26 5.65
CA VAL A 61 -5.03 4.84 5.45
C VAL A 61 -6.54 4.61 5.59
N ALA A 62 -7.19 4.19 4.51
CA ALA A 62 -8.59 3.80 4.55
C ALA A 62 -8.77 2.35 4.98
N THR A 63 -7.90 1.46 4.48
CA THR A 63 -7.95 0.03 4.79
C THR A 63 -6.65 -0.65 4.35
N ALA A 64 -6.34 -1.79 4.95
CA ALA A 64 -5.21 -2.63 4.61
C ALA A 64 -5.55 -4.12 4.73
N TRP A 65 -4.90 -4.95 3.91
CA TRP A 65 -5.03 -6.40 3.96
C TRP A 65 -3.75 -7.09 3.45
N PRO A 66 -3.53 -8.38 3.74
CA PRO A 66 -2.37 -9.10 3.23
C PRO A 66 -2.38 -9.19 1.70
N ALA A 67 -1.23 -8.89 1.07
CA ALA A 67 -1.09 -9.03 -0.38
C ALA A 67 -1.30 -10.48 -0.84
N ASP A 68 -1.95 -10.67 -2.00
CA ASP A 68 -2.12 -12.00 -2.60
C ASP A 68 -0.84 -12.53 -3.28
N LYS A 69 -0.87 -13.77 -3.77
CA LYS A 69 0.29 -14.42 -4.39
C LYS A 69 0.80 -13.65 -5.63
N ARG A 70 -0.10 -13.14 -6.46
CA ARG A 70 0.27 -12.45 -7.71
C ARG A 70 0.97 -11.13 -7.41
N VAL A 71 0.43 -10.36 -6.48
CA VAL A 71 1.02 -9.10 -6.02
C VAL A 71 2.40 -9.33 -5.41
N ARG A 72 2.57 -10.39 -4.61
CA ARG A 72 3.87 -10.76 -4.03
C ARG A 72 4.90 -11.07 -5.11
N GLN A 73 4.53 -11.79 -6.17
CA GLN A 73 5.44 -12.10 -7.28
C GLN A 73 5.91 -10.84 -8.01
N VAL A 74 5.01 -9.88 -8.25
CA VAL A 74 5.37 -8.59 -8.88
C VAL A 74 6.33 -7.81 -7.99
N TYR A 75 6.05 -7.73 -6.68
CA TYR A 75 6.93 -7.05 -5.73
C TYR A 75 8.32 -7.70 -5.65
N GLN A 76 8.39 -9.04 -5.61
CA GLN A 76 9.66 -9.77 -5.62
C GLN A 76 10.42 -9.59 -6.93
N GLY A 77 9.72 -9.53 -8.06
CA GLY A 77 10.33 -9.22 -9.35
C GLY A 77 11.01 -7.84 -9.41
N LEU A 78 10.55 -6.86 -8.61
CA LEU A 78 11.29 -5.59 -8.44
C LEU A 78 12.56 -5.74 -7.59
N TRP A 79 12.55 -6.66 -6.62
CA TRP A 79 13.73 -6.94 -5.79
C TRP A 79 14.83 -7.65 -6.59
N GLU A 80 14.46 -8.49 -7.55
CA GLU A 80 15.40 -9.29 -8.35
C GLU A 80 16.02 -8.52 -9.54
N VAL A 81 15.74 -7.22 -9.71
CA VAL A 81 16.41 -6.38 -10.72
C VAL A 81 17.76 -5.91 -10.15
N PRO A 82 18.92 -6.19 -10.80
CA PRO A 82 20.26 -5.91 -10.29
C PRO A 82 20.58 -4.44 -10.03
#